data_AF-Q5G3K4-F1
#
_entry.id   AF-Q5G3K4-F1
#
_cell.length_a   1.000
_cell.length_b   1.000
_cell.length_c   1.000
_cell.angle_alpha   90.00
_cell.angle_beta   90.00
_cell.angle_gamma   90.00
#
_symmetry.space_group_name_H-M   'P 1'
#
loop_
_entity.id
_entity.type
_entity.pdbx_description
1 polymer ?
#
loop_
_entity_poly.entity_id
_entity_poly.type
_entity_poly.pdbx_seq_one_letter_code
_entity_poly.pdbx_strand_id
1 'polypeptide(L)' 'SVRLRGGKNELEGTVEVYVSGVWGSVCSSHWDDSDASVICHQLQLG' A
#
# COMPACT_ATOMS: atom_id res chain seq x y z
N SER A 1 -9.33 -2.69 3.59
CA SER A 1 -8.23 -2.09 4.38
C SER A 1 -6.94 -2.14 3.59
N VAL A 2 -6.03 -1.20 3.82
CA VAL A 2 -4.70 -1.12 3.17
C VAL A 2 -3.63 -1.04 4.26
N ARG A 3 -2.44 -1.58 3.99
CA ARG A 3 -1.26 -1.42 4.84
C ARG A 3 0.04 -1.45 4.02
N LEU A 4 1.12 -0.93 4.61
CA LEU A 4 2.48 -1.15 4.14
C LEU A 4 3.11 -2.32 4.92
N ARG A 5 3.86 -3.17 4.24
CA ARG A 5 4.55 -4.31 4.88
C ARG A 5 5.97 -4.47 4.36
N GLY A 6 6.89 -4.83 5.26
CA GLY A 6 8.27 -5.19 4.90
C GLY A 6 9.22 -4.01 4.66
N GLY A 7 8.80 -2.78 4.97
CA GLY A 7 9.71 -1.62 5.03
C GLY A 7 10.48 -1.55 6.35
N LYS A 8 11.46 -0.65 6.43
CA LYS A 8 12.29 -0.41 7.62
C LYS A 8 11.55 0.34 8.73
N ASN A 9 10.49 1.06 8.38
CA ASN A 9 9.65 1.81 9.32
C ASN A 9 8.20 1.85 8.78
N GLU A 10 7.30 2.51 9.52
CA GLU A 10 5.86 2.56 9.19
C GLU A 10 5.51 3.41 7.96
N LEU A 11 6.47 4.21 7.46
CA LEU A 11 6.30 5.11 6.31
C LEU A 11 6.67 4.45 4.98
N GLU A 12 7.17 3.21 4.99
CA GLU A 12 7.58 2.51 3.76
C GLU A 12 7.20 1.02 3.78
N GLY A 13 7.09 0.44 2.58
CA GLY A 13 6.88 -1.00 2.40
C GLY A 13 6.10 -1.35 1.13
N THR A 14 5.83 -2.63 0.97
CA THR A 14 4.94 -3.15 -0.07
C THR A 14 3.49 -2.89 0.32
N VAL A 15 2.72 -2.33 -0.60
CA VAL A 15 1.28 -2.13 -0.43
C VAL A 15 0.56 -3.48 -0.45
N GLU A 16 -0.12 -3.79 0.65
CA GLU A 16 -1.04 -4.93 0.73
C GLU A 16 -2.48 -4.45 0.92
N VAL A 17 -3.41 -5.10 0.22
CA VAL A 17 -4.85 -4.85 0.29
C VAL A 17 -5.57 -6.05 0.89
N TYR A 18 -6.57 -5.79 1.73
CA TYR A 18 -7.41 -6.83 2.32
C TYR A 18 -8.69 -7.01 1.49
N VAL A 19 -8.79 -8.13 0.77
CA VAL A 19 -9.91 -8.47 -0.11
C VAL A 19 -10.29 -9.92 0.12
N SER A 20 -11.59 -10.22 0.22
CA SER A 20 -12.11 -11.60 0.38
C SER A 20 -11.50 -12.38 1.54
N GLY A 21 -11.21 -11.70 2.65
CA GLY A 21 -10.68 -12.35 3.85
C GLY A 21 -9.16 -12.53 3.87
N VAL A 22 -8.45 -12.14 2.81
CA VAL A 22 -7.01 -12.35 2.66
C VAL A 22 -6.27 -11.05 2.35
N TRP A 23 -5.00 -11.00 2.76
CA TRP A 23 -4.08 -9.94 2.38
C TRP A 23 -3.34 -10.34 1.10
N GLY A 24 -3.30 -9.45 0.12
CA GLY A 24 -2.55 -9.63 -1.12
C GLY A 24 -1.80 -8.37 -1.49
N SER A 25 -0.64 -8.52 -2.14
CA SER A 25 0.12 -7.39 -2.67
C SER A 25 -0.49 -6.87 -3.97
N VAL A 26 -0.38 -5.57 -4.19
CA VAL A 26 -0.79 -4.96 -5.47
C VAL A 26 0.20 -5.35 -6.57
N CYS A 27 -0.29 -5.64 -7.77
CA CYS A 27 0.56 -5.90 -8.93
C CYS A 27 1.28 -4.61 -9.35
N SER A 28 2.57 -4.68 -9.64
CA SER A 28 3.36 -3.51 -10.07
C SER A 28 3.03 -3.03 -11.49
N SER A 29 2.30 -3.82 -12.28
CA SER A 29 1.90 -3.43 -13.63
C SER A 29 0.86 -2.33 -13.55
N HIS A 30 1.13 -1.17 -14.15
CA HIS A 30 0.33 0.06 -14.08
C HIS A 30 0.28 0.76 -12.73
N TRP A 31 1.07 0.32 -11.75
CA TRP A 31 1.23 1.07 -10.51
C TRP A 31 2.05 2.33 -10.76
N ASP A 32 1.50 3.50 -10.42
CA ASP A 32 2.18 4.78 -10.57
C ASP A 32 2.16 5.65 -9.29
N ASP A 33 2.78 6.83 -9.38
CA ASP A 33 2.90 7.77 -8.26
C ASP A 33 1.53 8.31 -7.80
N SER A 34 0.53 8.32 -8.68
CA SER A 34 -0.83 8.73 -8.34
C SER A 34 -1.46 7.70 -7.41
N ASP A 35 -1.30 6.42 -7.72
CA ASP A 35 -1.77 5.32 -6.87
C ASP A 35 -1.06 5.35 -5.50
N ALA A 36 0.26 5.55 -5.50
CA ALA A 36 1.05 5.66 -4.28
C ALA A 36 0.59 6.83 -3.40
N SER A 37 0.33 7.99 -3.99
CA SER A 37 -0.15 9.18 -3.29
C SER A 37 -1.49 8.94 -2.60
N VAL A 38 -2.42 8.25 -3.26
CA VAL A 38 -3.71 7.86 -2.67
C VAL A 38 -3.49 7.00 -1.43
N ILE A 39 -2.59 6.02 -1.48
CA ILE A 39 -2.30 5.16 -0.33
C ILE A 39 -1.64 5.92 0.81
N CYS A 40 -0.65 6.77 0.53
CA CYS A 40 0.00 7.59 1.55
C CYS A 40 -1.01 8.49 2.27
N HIS A 41 -1.93 9.11 1.53
CA HIS A 41 -2.99 9.92 2.12
C HIS A 41 -3.98 9.09 2.94
N GLN A 42 -4.41 7.92 2.44
CA GLN A 42 -5.30 7.00 3.19
C GLN A 42 -4.68 6.50 4.51
N LEU A 43 -3.36 6.35 4.53
CA LEU A 43 -2.59 5.93 5.70
C LEU A 43 -2.10 7.11 6.57
N GLN A 44 -2.45 8.36 6.21
CA GLN A 44 -2.05 9.58 6.95
C GLN A 44 -0.52 9.75 7.04
N LEU A 45 0.19 9.33 5.99
CA LEU A 45 1.65 9.45 5.85
C LEU A 45 2.05 10.67 5.01
N GLY A 46 1.07 11.48 4.58
CA GLY A 46 1.23 12.69 3.77
C GLY A 46 0.64 13.92 4.45
#